data_AF-A0A5D2B400-F1
#
_entry.id   AF-A0A5D2B400-F1
#
_cell.length_a   1.000
_cell.length_b   1.000
_cell.length_c   1.000
_cell.angle_alpha   90.00
_cell.angle_beta   90.00
_cell.angle_gamma   90.00
#
_symmetry.space_group_name_H-M   'P 1'
#
loop_
_entity.id
_entity.type
_entity.pdbx_description
1 polymer ?
#
loop_
_entity_poly.entity_id
_entity_poly.type
_entity_poly.pdbx_seq_one_letter_code
_entity_poly.pdbx_strand_id
1 'polypeptide(L)'
;MIVSLTISLFWCEELIMNPLISAASVITTGSAVELASIRPGGGQGTAAGQSVEGIARQPEAEEKIQGTLLLSLAFMEALTIYALVVALALLFVNPFI
;
A
#
# COMPACT_ATOMS: atom_id res chain seq x y z
N MET A 1 1.51 -13.24 -13.00
CA MET A 1 2.17 -14.56 -12.93
C MET A 1 3.69 -14.47 -13.15
N ILE A 2 4.19 -13.74 -14.18
CA ILE A 2 5.64 -13.56 -14.39
C ILE A 2 6.34 -12.71 -13.32
N VAL A 3 5.68 -11.66 -12.79
CA VAL A 3 6.29 -10.73 -11.80
C VAL A 3 6.45 -11.38 -10.41
N SER A 4 5.60 -12.36 -10.07
CA SER A 4 5.70 -13.08 -8.79
C SER A 4 6.89 -14.05 -8.75
N LEU A 5 7.30 -14.58 -9.92
CA LEU A 5 8.35 -15.58 -10.01
C LEU A 5 9.75 -14.94 -9.99
N THR A 6 9.90 -13.73 -10.54
CA THR A 6 11.16 -12.96 -10.47
C THR A 6 11.45 -12.49 -9.04
N ILE A 7 10.41 -12.13 -8.28
CA ILE A 7 10.56 -11.77 -6.87
C ILE A 7 11.03 -13.00 -6.06
N SER A 8 10.44 -14.18 -6.27
CA SER A 8 10.86 -15.39 -5.54
C SER A 8 12.30 -15.84 -5.82
N LEU A 9 12.84 -15.62 -7.03
CA LEU A 9 14.23 -15.98 -7.36
C LEU A 9 15.25 -14.97 -6.82
N PHE A 10 14.89 -13.68 -6.72
CA PHE A 10 15.74 -12.65 -6.09
C PHE A 10 15.84 -12.82 -4.56
N TRP A 11 14.84 -13.45 -3.93
CA TRP A 11 14.77 -13.69 -2.48
C TRP A 11 15.65 -14.85 -1.95
N CYS A 12 16.15 -15.72 -2.83
CA CYS A 12 16.88 -16.91 -2.41
C CYS A 12 18.40 -16.65 -2.20
N GLU A 13 18.94 -15.57 -2.76
CA GLU A 13 20.40 -15.32 -2.79
C GLU A 13 20.91 -14.45 -1.64
N GLU A 14 20.06 -13.68 -0.96
CA GLU A 14 20.41 -12.79 0.17
C GLU A 14 20.24 -13.48 1.55
N LEU A 15 20.46 -14.79 1.64
CA LEU A 15 20.27 -15.57 2.89
C LEU A 15 21.60 -16.01 3.52
N ILE A 16 22.68 -15.26 3.28
CA ILE A 16 23.99 -15.46 3.92
C ILE A 16 24.52 -14.13 4.47
N MET A 17 23.84 -13.58 5.48
CA MET A 17 24.40 -12.65 6.47
C MET A 17 23.51 -12.68 7.72
N ASN A 18 24.03 -13.23 8.82
CA ASN A 18 23.38 -13.41 10.13
C ASN A 18 21.86 -13.71 10.11
N PRO A 19 21.42 -14.98 10.24
CA PRO A 19 20.00 -15.36 10.10
C PRO A 19 19.04 -14.62 11.07
N LEU A 20 19.57 -14.08 12.17
CA LEU A 20 18.84 -13.25 13.13
C LEU A 20 18.36 -11.90 12.56
N ILE A 21 19.18 -11.24 11.74
CA ILE A 21 18.89 -9.89 11.23
C ILE A 21 17.89 -9.98 10.07
N SER A 22 18.06 -10.95 9.17
CA SER A 22 17.09 -11.21 8.10
C SER A 22 15.73 -11.65 8.66
N ALA A 23 15.70 -12.53 9.68
CA ALA A 23 14.44 -12.93 10.32
C ALA A 23 13.72 -11.76 11.00
N ALA A 24 14.46 -10.90 11.72
CA ALA A 24 13.88 -9.73 12.37
C ALA A 24 13.30 -8.72 11.36
N SER A 25 14.02 -8.45 10.25
CA SER A 25 13.57 -7.55 9.19
C SER A 25 12.29 -8.04 8.51
N VAL A 26 12.20 -9.34 8.19
CA VAL A 26 11.02 -9.91 7.54
C VAL A 26 9.77 -9.83 8.44
N ILE A 27 9.92 -10.10 9.73
CA ILE A 27 8.80 -10.01 10.69
C ILE A 27 8.31 -8.57 10.84
N THR A 28 9.21 -7.60 11.01
CA THR A 28 8.82 -6.18 11.13
C THR A 28 8.23 -5.63 9.84
N THR A 29 8.80 -6.00 8.69
CA THR A 29 8.31 -5.59 7.37
C THR A 29 6.92 -6.18 7.09
N GLY A 30 6.69 -7.45 7.42
CA GLY A 30 5.38 -8.11 7.24
C GLY A 30 4.26 -7.45 8.05
N SER A 31 4.51 -7.18 9.34
CA SER A 31 3.54 -6.48 10.20
C SER A 31 3.29 -5.03 9.78
N ALA A 32 4.30 -4.33 9.25
CA ALA A 32 4.15 -2.97 8.75
C ALA A 32 3.23 -2.90 7.51
N VAL A 33 3.38 -3.85 6.58
CA VAL A 33 2.55 -3.92 5.35
C VAL A 33 1.11 -4.33 5.66
N GLU A 34 0.90 -5.25 6.61
CA GLU A 34 -0.44 -5.67 7.04
C GLU A 34 -1.24 -4.48 7.60
N LEU A 35 -0.64 -3.70 8.51
CA LEU A 35 -1.28 -2.52 9.08
C LEU A 35 -1.50 -1.40 8.05
N ALA A 36 -0.59 -1.27 7.08
CA ALA A 36 -0.73 -0.29 6.00
C ALA A 36 -1.90 -0.63 5.05
N SER A 37 -2.16 -1.91 4.81
CA SER A 37 -3.19 -2.37 3.87
C SER A 37 -4.62 -2.31 4.44
N ILE A 38 -4.76 -2.37 5.76
CA ILE A 38 -6.08 -2.30 6.44
C ILE A 38 -6.65 -0.86 6.43
N ARG A 39 -5.78 0.15 6.35
CA ARG A 39 -6.16 1.56 6.49
C ARG A 39 -6.99 2.14 5.32
N PRO A 40 -6.75 1.82 4.04
CA PRO A 40 -7.54 2.32 2.91
C PRO A 40 -8.94 1.72 2.84
N GLY A 41 -9.07 0.41 3.08
CA GLY A 41 -10.30 -0.33 2.78
C GLY A 41 -11.55 0.19 3.48
N GLY A 42 -11.42 0.66 4.73
CA GLY A 42 -12.56 1.20 5.48
C GLY A 42 -13.01 2.59 5.05
N GLY A 43 -12.07 3.48 4.69
CA GLY A 43 -12.37 4.87 4.35
C GLY A 43 -12.90 5.05 2.93
N GLN A 44 -12.41 4.24 1.98
CA GLN A 44 -12.76 4.36 0.56
C GLN A 44 -14.22 3.99 0.28
N GLY A 45 -14.73 2.95 0.93
CA GLY A 45 -16.13 2.53 0.78
C GLY A 45 -17.12 3.59 1.27
N THR A 46 -16.86 4.18 2.43
CA THR A 46 -17.70 5.26 2.97
C THR A 46 -17.60 6.53 2.14
N ALA A 47 -16.40 6.93 1.71
CA ALA A 47 -16.20 8.09 0.84
C ALA A 47 -16.91 7.93 -0.51
N ALA A 48 -16.85 6.73 -1.11
CA ALA A 48 -17.58 6.41 -2.33
C ALA A 48 -19.10 6.48 -2.13
N GLY A 49 -19.62 5.92 -1.04
CA GLY A 49 -21.05 5.99 -0.71
C GLY A 49 -21.54 7.44 -0.55
N GLN A 50 -20.81 8.28 0.18
CA GLN A 50 -21.15 9.69 0.36
C GLN A 50 -21.05 10.50 -0.94
N SER A 51 -20.07 10.17 -1.79
CA SER A 51 -19.93 10.79 -3.12
C SER A 51 -21.13 10.47 -4.02
N VAL A 52 -21.57 9.21 -4.05
CA VAL A 52 -22.74 8.80 -4.85
C VAL A 52 -24.01 9.49 -4.35
N GLU A 53 -24.20 9.59 -3.03
CA GLU A 53 -25.33 10.32 -2.46
C GLU A 53 -25.26 11.83 -2.78
N GLY A 54 -24.06 12.42 -2.77
CA GLY A 54 -23.82 13.80 -3.20
C GLY A 54 -24.19 14.04 -4.66
N ILE A 55 -23.77 13.14 -5.56
CA ILE A 55 -24.11 13.18 -6.99
C ILE A 55 -25.63 13.04 -7.19
N ALA A 56 -26.28 12.13 -6.45
CA ALA A 56 -27.73 11.93 -6.54
C ALA A 56 -28.53 13.17 -6.11
N ARG A 57 -28.02 13.97 -5.17
CA ARG A 57 -28.66 15.24 -4.73
C ARG A 57 -28.38 16.40 -5.67
N GLN A 58 -27.20 16.43 -6.31
CA GLN A 58 -26.76 17.50 -7.21
C GLN A 58 -26.02 16.93 -8.43
N PRO A 59 -26.76 16.48 -9.47
CA PRO A 59 -26.15 15.86 -10.66
C PRO A 59 -25.33 16.86 -11.50
N GLU A 60 -25.67 18.15 -11.43
CA GLU A 60 -24.93 19.22 -12.13
C GLU A 60 -23.48 19.37 -11.64
N ALA A 61 -23.18 18.90 -10.43
CA ALA A 61 -21.86 18.98 -9.81
C ALA A 61 -21.08 17.64 -9.88
N GLU A 62 -21.56 16.66 -10.66
CA GLU A 62 -21.00 15.30 -10.71
C GLU A 62 -19.48 15.28 -10.96
N GLU A 63 -19.02 16.00 -11.97
CA GLU A 63 -17.60 16.04 -12.34
C GLU A 63 -16.71 16.57 -11.20
N LYS A 64 -17.19 17.58 -10.47
CA LYS A 64 -16.47 18.15 -9.32
C LYS A 64 -16.44 17.20 -8.12
N ILE A 65 -17.55 16.50 -7.87
CA ILE A 65 -17.66 15.52 -6.77
C ILE A 65 -16.76 14.32 -7.07
N GLN A 66 -16.82 13.76 -8.28
CA GLN A 66 -15.95 12.66 -8.70
C GLN A 66 -14.47 13.05 -8.68
N GLY A 67 -14.12 14.26 -9.16
CA GLY A 67 -12.75 14.76 -9.10
C GLY A 67 -12.22 14.88 -7.67
N THR A 68 -13.04 15.37 -6.74
CA THR A 68 -12.67 15.48 -5.31
C THR A 68 -12.54 14.11 -4.65
N LEU A 69 -13.42 13.16 -5.01
CA LEU A 69 -13.33 11.78 -4.54
C LEU A 69 -12.05 11.10 -5.04
N LEU A 70 -11.76 11.17 -6.34
CA LEU A 70 -10.55 10.56 -6.92
C LEU A 70 -9.28 11.18 -6.35
N LEU A 71 -9.26 12.49 -6.12
CA LEU A 71 -8.13 13.17 -5.48
C LEU A 71 -7.93 12.66 -4.04
N SER A 72 -9.00 12.53 -3.27
CA SER A 72 -8.96 12.00 -1.90
C SER A 72 -8.52 10.54 -1.86
N LEU A 73 -9.01 9.74 -2.82
CA LEU A 73 -8.62 8.34 -3.00
C LEU A 73 -7.12 8.24 -3.33
N ALA A 74 -6.64 9.08 -4.24
CA ALA A 74 -5.24 9.11 -4.67
C ALA A 74 -4.29 9.47 -3.52
N PHE A 75 -4.65 10.44 -2.66
CA PHE A 75 -3.85 10.74 -1.48
C PHE A 75 -3.82 9.60 -0.47
N MET A 76 -4.94 8.91 -0.28
CA MET A 76 -5.01 7.75 0.61
C MET A 76 -4.15 6.59 0.10
N GLU A 77 -4.20 6.31 -1.20
CA GLU A 77 -3.36 5.31 -1.85
C GLU A 77 -1.88 5.70 -1.87
N ALA A 78 -1.54 6.98 -2.03
CA ALA A 78 -0.16 7.44 -2.01
C ALA A 78 0.53 7.13 -0.66
N LEU A 79 -0.20 7.25 0.46
CA LEU A 79 0.31 6.89 1.78
C LEU A 79 0.52 5.37 1.92
N THR A 80 -0.37 4.56 1.33
CA THR A 80 -0.24 3.10 1.29
C THR A 80 0.97 2.69 0.46
N ILE A 81 1.14 3.29 -0.73
CA ILE A 81 2.29 3.05 -1.60
C ILE A 81 3.59 3.49 -0.91
N TYR A 82 3.59 4.59 -0.14
CA TYR A 82 4.76 5.00 0.63
C TYR A 82 5.17 3.96 1.68
N ALA A 83 4.20 3.41 2.43
CA ALA A 83 4.47 2.33 3.38
C ALA A 83 4.97 1.05 2.68
N LEU A 84 4.41 0.72 1.51
CA LEU A 84 4.87 -0.41 0.68
C LEU A 84 6.31 -0.19 0.19
N VAL A 85 6.66 1.03 -0.24
CA VAL A 85 8.02 1.37 -0.69
C VAL A 85 9.02 1.23 0.46
N VAL A 86 8.70 1.70 1.66
CA VAL A 86 9.57 1.54 2.85
C VAL A 86 9.74 0.06 3.19
N ALA A 87 8.67 -0.73 3.13
CA ALA A 87 8.73 -2.17 3.35
C ALA A 87 9.61 -2.89 2.31
N LEU A 88 9.46 -2.56 1.02
CA LEU A 88 10.29 -3.09 -0.05
C LEU A 88 11.75 -2.64 0.08
N ALA A 89 12.00 -1.42 0.56
CA ALA A 89 13.35 -0.91 0.81
C ALA A 89 14.04 -1.66 1.97
N LEU A 90 13.35 -1.90 3.10
CA LEU A 90 13.88 -2.69 4.21
C LEU A 90 14.16 -4.15 3.83
N LEU A 91 13.44 -4.64 2.81
CA LEU A 91 13.55 -6.00 2.33
C LEU A 91 14.69 -6.19 1.32
N PHE A 92 14.86 -5.27 0.38
CA PHE A 92 15.83 -5.40 -0.72
C PHE A 92 17.07 -4.50 -0.60
N VAL A 93 17.01 -3.48 0.24
CA VAL A 93 18.10 -2.51 0.46
C VAL A 93 18.26 -2.32 1.97
N ASN A 94 18.33 -3.43 2.70
CA ASN A 94 18.41 -3.42 4.15
C ASN A 94 19.74 -2.77 4.59
N PRO A 95 19.74 -1.58 5.22
CA PRO A 95 20.98 -0.90 5.61
C PRO A 95 21.63 -1.49 6.87
N PHE A 96 21.02 -2.53 7.46
CA PHE A 96 21.49 -3.17 8.70
C PHE A 96 22.33 -4.45 8.47
N ILE A 97 22.50 -4.87 7.21
CA ILE A 97 23.41 -5.94 6.77
C ILE A 97 24.62 -5.29 6.10
#